data_AF-A0A4R2HNN1-F1
#
_entry.id   AF-A0A4R2HNN1-F1
#
_cell.length_a   1.000
_cell.length_b   1.000
_cell.length_c   1.000
_cell.angle_alpha   90.00
_cell.angle_beta   90.00
_cell.angle_gamma   90.00
#
_symmetry.space_group_name_H-M   'P 1'
#
loop_
_entity.id
_entity.type
_entity.pdbx_description
1 polymer ?
#
loop_
_entity_poly.entity_id
_entity_poly.type
_entity_poly.pdbx_seq_one_letter_code
_entity_poly.pdbx_strand_id
1 'polypeptide(L)'
;MVSLITLHSNAQISGKGCDFGGRIATQYLGTAIYYGNANDIVEVYYTSSAVPINKGNGRAYDCEAINDYDGFQVWDSSIPPYGGHVTVPASHDIRRNPSSRQHECVVASSRYATPNGEGTIVGYTYKDPNKCTSSRPNNLPVDDYLPFLVLVSGVISLPVIRKNTSLV
;
A
#
# COMPACT_ATOMS: atom_id res chain seq x y z
N MET A 1 25.04 21.56 -0.80
CA MET A 1 23.85 20.95 -0.16
C MET A 1 23.21 20.02 -1.17
N VAL A 2 23.43 18.72 -1.03
CA VAL A 2 22.75 17.71 -1.85
C VAL A 2 21.40 17.47 -1.21
N SER A 3 20.36 18.05 -1.81
CA SER A 3 18.98 17.78 -1.38
C SER A 3 18.66 16.34 -1.78
N LEU A 4 18.62 15.43 -0.80
CA LEU A 4 18.04 14.10 -1.02
C LEU A 4 16.57 14.30 -1.38
N ILE A 5 16.26 14.13 -2.66
CA ILE A 5 14.88 13.97 -3.12
C ILE A 5 14.46 12.60 -2.60
N THR A 6 13.76 12.59 -1.46
CA THR A 6 13.12 11.39 -0.92
C THR A 6 12.00 11.00 -1.88
N LEU A 7 12.34 10.21 -2.90
CA LEU A 7 11.38 9.53 -3.76
C LEU A 7 10.56 8.62 -2.84
N HIS A 8 9.36 9.07 -2.49
CA HIS A 8 8.36 8.23 -1.87
C HIS A 8 8.07 7.10 -2.85
N SER A 9 8.50 5.89 -2.53
CA SER A 9 8.12 4.70 -3.28
C SER A 9 6.60 4.61 -3.20
N ASN A 10 5.92 4.87 -4.32
CA ASN A 10 4.47 4.74 -4.41
C ASN A 10 4.11 3.30 -4.00
N ALA A 11 3.19 3.22 -3.04
CA ALA A 11 2.68 2.00 -2.44
C ALA A 11 2.42 0.89 -3.48
N GLN A 12 2.66 -0.35 -3.06
CA GLN A 12 2.37 -1.55 -3.84
C GLN A 12 0.98 -1.44 -4.48
N ILE A 13 0.89 -1.67 -5.79
CA ILE A 13 -0.38 -1.63 -6.53
C ILE A 13 -1.34 -2.70 -6.02
N SER A 14 -0.82 -3.78 -5.46
CA SER A 14 -1.63 -4.83 -4.86
C SER A 14 -0.88 -5.51 -3.75
N GLY A 15 -1.59 -5.96 -2.72
CA GLY A 15 -0.98 -6.65 -1.59
C GLY A 15 -2.00 -7.24 -0.64
N LYS A 16 -1.50 -7.65 0.53
CA LYS A 16 -2.33 -7.98 1.69
C LYS A 16 -2.33 -6.81 2.66
N GLY A 17 -3.47 -6.55 3.27
CA GLY A 17 -3.64 -5.48 4.24
C GLY A 17 -4.65 -5.84 5.33
N CYS A 18 -4.74 -4.97 6.32
CA CYS A 18 -5.72 -5.07 7.39
C CYS A 18 -6.85 -4.07 7.15
N ASP A 19 -8.07 -4.55 6.88
CA ASP A 19 -9.27 -3.71 6.77
C ASP A 19 -9.83 -3.40 8.17
N PHE A 20 -9.80 -2.12 8.54
CA PHE A 20 -10.27 -1.61 9.82
C PHE A 20 -10.89 -0.23 9.64
N GLY A 21 -12.04 0.04 10.27
CA GLY A 21 -12.61 1.39 10.35
C GLY A 21 -12.74 2.14 9.01
N GLY A 22 -13.03 1.44 7.90
CA GLY A 22 -13.23 2.04 6.57
C GLY A 22 -11.94 2.36 5.80
N ARG A 23 -10.81 1.76 6.19
CA ARG A 23 -9.49 1.95 5.59
C ARG A 23 -8.68 0.66 5.66
N ILE A 24 -7.68 0.53 4.81
CA ILE A 24 -6.80 -0.65 4.75
C ILE A 24 -5.37 -0.24 5.12
N ALA A 25 -4.84 -0.74 6.22
CA ALA A 25 -3.42 -0.63 6.53
C ALA A 25 -2.62 -1.57 5.62
N THR A 26 -1.64 -1.01 4.90
CA THR A 26 -0.95 -1.69 3.79
C THR A 26 0.46 -2.16 4.15
N GLN A 27 1.06 -1.62 5.20
CA GLN A 27 2.42 -1.95 5.61
C GLN A 27 2.41 -2.97 6.75
N TYR A 28 2.93 -4.16 6.48
CA TYR A 28 3.10 -5.23 7.45
C TYR A 28 4.29 -4.96 8.40
N LEU A 29 4.09 -5.22 9.69
CA LEU A 29 5.10 -5.04 10.76
C LEU A 29 5.56 -6.35 11.40
N GLY A 30 4.91 -7.47 11.09
CA GLY A 30 5.19 -8.78 11.69
C GLY A 30 3.95 -9.40 12.33
N THR A 31 4.14 -10.46 13.09
CA THR A 31 3.09 -11.07 13.92
C THR A 31 3.31 -10.78 15.40
N ALA A 32 2.23 -10.76 16.17
CA ALA A 32 2.25 -10.63 17.63
C ALA A 32 1.20 -11.53 18.28
N ILE A 33 1.41 -11.80 19.57
CA ILE A 33 0.46 -12.52 20.42
C ILE A 33 -0.73 -11.58 20.71
N TYR A 34 -1.94 -12.05 20.44
CA TYR A 34 -3.16 -11.29 20.68
C TYR A 34 -3.54 -11.32 22.16
N TYR A 35 -3.57 -10.16 22.82
CA TYR A 35 -3.89 -9.99 24.25
C TYR A 35 -3.19 -10.98 25.21
N GLY A 36 -1.94 -11.35 24.91
CA GLY A 36 -1.17 -12.28 25.75
C GLY A 36 -1.56 -13.75 25.64
N ASN A 37 -2.50 -14.12 24.76
CA ASN A 37 -2.84 -15.52 24.50
C ASN A 37 -1.92 -16.12 23.42
N ALA A 38 -0.91 -16.89 23.83
CA ALA A 38 0.09 -17.48 22.92
C ALA A 38 -0.47 -18.39 21.81
N ASN A 39 -1.73 -18.83 21.92
CA ASN A 39 -2.40 -19.62 20.88
C ASN A 39 -3.08 -18.76 19.80
N ASP A 40 -3.13 -17.45 20.00
CA ASP A 40 -3.79 -16.51 19.10
C ASP A 40 -2.75 -15.51 18.58
N ILE A 41 -2.31 -15.75 17.34
CA ILE A 41 -1.27 -14.96 16.67
C ILE A 41 -1.93 -14.16 15.58
N VAL A 42 -1.80 -12.84 15.65
CA VAL A 42 -2.38 -11.88 14.70
C VAL A 42 -1.30 -11.19 13.89
N GLU A 43 -1.65 -10.79 12.67
CA GLU A 43 -0.79 -9.95 11.84
C GLU A 43 -0.87 -8.48 12.30
N VAL A 44 0.28 -7.83 12.45
CA VAL A 44 0.38 -6.43 12.85
C VAL A 44 0.69 -5.57 11.64
N TYR A 45 -0.10 -4.52 11.42
CA TYR A 45 0.08 -3.55 10.33
C TYR A 45 0.29 -2.13 10.86
N TYR A 46 1.02 -1.31 10.11
CA TYR A 46 1.33 0.07 10.52
C TYR A 46 0.13 0.99 10.30
N THR A 47 -0.38 1.62 11.36
CA THR A 47 -1.59 2.46 11.29
C THR A 47 -1.47 3.62 10.31
N SER A 48 -0.31 4.27 10.20
CA SER A 48 -0.13 5.43 9.31
C SER A 48 -0.02 5.06 7.83
N SER A 49 0.05 3.77 7.50
CA SER A 49 -0.02 3.26 6.12
C SER A 49 -1.46 3.02 5.62
N ALA A 50 -2.45 3.47 6.40
CA ALA A 50 -3.85 3.19 6.11
C ALA A 50 -4.38 4.05 4.95
N VAL A 51 -4.89 3.37 3.93
CA VAL A 51 -5.50 3.97 2.74
C VAL A 51 -7.02 3.94 2.88
N PRO A 52 -7.74 5.04 2.62
CA PRO A 52 -9.20 5.07 2.73
C PRO A 52 -9.87 4.15 1.70
N ILE A 53 -11.08 3.67 2.02
CA ILE A 53 -11.91 2.92 1.08
C ILE A 53 -12.95 3.86 0.46
N ASN A 54 -12.97 3.95 -0.87
CA ASN A 54 -14.06 4.59 -1.60
C ASN A 54 -15.19 3.58 -1.80
N LYS A 55 -16.37 3.90 -1.25
CA LYS A 55 -17.59 3.08 -1.32
C LYS A 55 -18.60 3.55 -2.38
N GLY A 56 -18.21 4.42 -3.30
CA GLY A 56 -19.05 4.79 -4.44
C GLY A 56 -20.23 5.71 -4.09
N ASN A 57 -20.09 6.55 -3.06
CA ASN A 57 -21.13 7.51 -2.61
C ASN A 57 -21.35 8.67 -3.61
N GLY A 58 -21.77 8.37 -4.84
CA GLY A 58 -21.94 9.34 -5.93
C GLY A 58 -20.63 9.82 -6.57
N ARG A 59 -19.49 9.22 -6.20
CA ARG A 59 -18.16 9.55 -6.75
C ARG A 59 -17.62 8.37 -7.54
N ALA A 60 -17.14 8.64 -8.75
CA ALA A 60 -16.46 7.66 -9.59
C ALA A 60 -15.16 7.14 -8.95
N TYR A 61 -14.40 6.35 -9.71
CA TYR A 61 -13.13 5.76 -9.26
C TYR A 61 -12.17 6.83 -8.71
N ASP A 62 -11.63 6.59 -7.51
CA ASP A 62 -10.71 7.49 -6.82
C ASP A 62 -9.30 6.87 -6.77
N CYS A 63 -8.31 7.56 -7.33
CA CYS A 63 -6.93 7.09 -7.39
C CYS A 63 -6.15 7.22 -6.08
N GLU A 64 -6.69 7.92 -5.07
CA GLU A 64 -6.09 8.04 -3.74
C GLU A 64 -6.77 7.16 -2.69
N ALA A 65 -7.73 6.33 -3.12
CA ALA A 65 -8.43 5.37 -2.28
C ALA A 65 -8.39 3.95 -2.89
N ILE A 66 -8.73 2.96 -2.08
CA ILE A 66 -9.04 1.60 -2.56
C ILE A 66 -10.54 1.56 -2.84
N ASN A 67 -10.93 1.19 -4.07
CA ASN A 67 -12.32 1.31 -4.53
C ASN A 67 -13.07 -0.01 -4.35
N ASP A 68 -14.17 0.02 -3.60
CA ASP A 68 -15.01 -1.16 -3.32
C ASP A 68 -16.49 -0.78 -3.29
N TYR A 69 -17.13 -0.84 -4.46
CA TYR A 69 -18.51 -0.45 -4.67
C TYR A 69 -19.15 -1.16 -5.87
N ASP A 70 -20.46 -1.38 -5.79
CA ASP A 70 -21.27 -1.89 -6.90
C ASP A 70 -21.49 -0.81 -7.97
N GLY A 71 -21.94 -1.20 -9.17
CA GLY A 71 -22.25 -0.23 -10.23
C GLY A 71 -23.43 0.66 -9.87
N PHE A 72 -23.33 1.96 -10.17
CA PHE A 72 -24.38 2.94 -9.89
C PHE A 72 -24.47 4.00 -10.98
N GLN A 73 -25.49 4.86 -10.92
CA GLN A 73 -25.67 5.97 -11.86
C GLN A 73 -25.50 7.32 -11.14
N VAL A 74 -24.81 8.25 -11.80
CA VAL A 74 -24.66 9.63 -11.34
C VAL A 74 -25.25 10.56 -12.38
N TRP A 75 -25.95 11.60 -11.92
CA TRP A 75 -26.42 12.64 -12.82
C TRP A 75 -25.25 13.53 -13.25
N ASP A 76 -25.05 13.65 -14.56
CA ASP A 76 -24.08 14.55 -15.16
C ASP A 76 -24.82 15.67 -15.90
N SER A 77 -24.76 16.88 -15.34
CA SER A 77 -25.38 18.07 -15.92
C SER A 77 -24.65 18.59 -17.16
N SER A 78 -23.46 18.07 -17.48
CA SER A 78 -22.67 18.50 -18.64
C SER A 78 -23.09 17.84 -19.96
N ILE A 79 -23.90 16.76 -19.91
CA ILE A 79 -24.40 16.06 -21.09
C ILE A 79 -25.54 16.87 -21.73
N PRO A 80 -25.40 17.42 -22.96
CA PRO A 80 -26.46 18.20 -23.59
C PRO A 80 -27.64 17.30 -24.04
N PRO A 81 -28.88 17.83 -24.10
CA PRO A 81 -29.29 19.22 -23.84
C PRO A 81 -29.69 19.54 -22.38
N TYR A 82 -29.96 18.56 -21.53
CA TYR A 82 -30.51 18.79 -20.18
C TYR A 82 -29.76 18.07 -19.04
N GLY A 83 -28.61 17.47 -19.32
CA GLY A 83 -27.97 16.49 -18.46
C GLY A 83 -28.43 15.07 -18.75
N GLY A 84 -27.71 14.10 -18.19
CA GLY A 84 -28.01 12.68 -18.34
C GLY A 84 -27.41 11.84 -17.22
N HIS A 85 -27.97 10.65 -17.01
CA HIS A 85 -27.39 9.68 -16.09
C HIS A 85 -26.20 8.98 -16.75
N VAL A 86 -25.05 9.03 -16.09
CA VAL A 86 -23.85 8.31 -16.45
C VAL A 86 -23.72 7.10 -15.55
N THR A 87 -23.52 5.93 -16.15
CA THR A 87 -23.24 4.70 -15.42
C THR A 87 -21.78 4.69 -14.97
N VAL A 88 -21.57 4.57 -13.66
CA VAL A 88 -20.28 4.27 -13.05
C VAL A 88 -20.19 2.75 -12.91
N PRO A 89 -19.20 2.09 -13.56
CA PRO A 89 -19.04 0.63 -13.46
C PRO A 89 -18.60 0.24 -12.05
N ALA A 90 -18.99 -0.96 -11.62
CA ALA A 90 -18.57 -1.53 -10.33
C ALA A 90 -17.03 -1.61 -10.24
N SER A 91 -16.51 -1.48 -9.02
CA SER A 91 -15.10 -1.67 -8.73
C SER A 91 -14.95 -2.44 -7.42
N HIS A 92 -14.29 -3.60 -7.48
CA HIS A 92 -14.00 -4.45 -6.32
C HIS A 92 -12.50 -4.65 -6.18
N ASP A 93 -11.82 -3.61 -5.72
CA ASP A 93 -10.37 -3.65 -5.51
C ASP A 93 -10.02 -4.34 -4.18
N ILE A 94 -11.01 -4.68 -3.35
CA ILE A 94 -10.85 -5.44 -2.10
C ILE A 94 -11.27 -6.89 -2.33
N ARG A 95 -10.37 -7.83 -2.01
CA ARG A 95 -10.64 -9.28 -2.05
C ARG A 95 -10.68 -9.81 -0.63
N ARG A 96 -11.91 -10.07 -0.15
CA ARG A 96 -12.15 -10.65 1.17
C ARG A 96 -12.09 -12.16 1.08
N ASN A 97 -11.39 -12.80 2.02
CA ASN A 97 -11.48 -14.24 2.19
C ASN A 97 -12.79 -14.55 2.93
N PRO A 98 -13.72 -15.36 2.37
CA PRO A 98 -14.99 -15.67 3.03
C PRO A 98 -14.81 -16.41 4.37
N SER A 99 -13.66 -17.05 4.59
CA SER A 99 -13.31 -17.68 5.86
C SER A 99 -12.69 -16.71 6.88
N SER A 100 -12.53 -15.44 6.51
CA SER A 100 -11.84 -14.45 7.33
C SER A 100 -12.69 -14.03 8.51
N ARG A 101 -12.10 -14.06 9.70
CA ARG A 101 -12.70 -13.67 10.97
C ARG A 101 -12.44 -12.19 11.25
N GLN A 102 -13.31 -11.59 12.07
CA GLN A 102 -12.95 -10.34 12.74
C GLN A 102 -11.81 -10.65 13.72
N HIS A 103 -10.86 -9.71 13.88
CA HIS A 103 -9.66 -9.82 14.73
C HIS A 103 -8.48 -10.63 14.19
N GLU A 104 -8.40 -10.90 12.87
CA GLU A 104 -7.23 -11.58 12.28
C GLU A 104 -5.98 -10.69 12.23
N CYS A 105 -6.19 -9.38 12.23
CA CYS A 105 -5.11 -8.40 12.20
C CYS A 105 -5.36 -7.25 13.16
N VAL A 106 -4.27 -6.63 13.58
CA VAL A 106 -4.26 -5.44 14.42
C VAL A 106 -3.44 -4.36 13.75
N VAL A 107 -3.82 -3.11 13.97
CA VAL A 107 -3.05 -1.95 13.48
C VAL A 107 -2.39 -1.23 14.64
N ALA A 108 -1.12 -0.90 14.52
CA ALA A 108 -0.36 -0.23 15.57
C ALA A 108 0.71 0.71 14.99
N SER A 109 1.30 1.58 15.81
CA SER A 109 2.42 2.45 15.41
C SER A 109 3.76 1.71 15.28
N SER A 110 3.89 0.54 15.91
CA SER A 110 5.01 -0.39 15.76
C SER A 110 4.55 -1.80 16.13
N ARG A 111 5.38 -2.83 15.86
CA ARG A 111 5.04 -4.23 16.12
C ARG A 111 4.63 -4.52 17.58
N TYR A 112 5.20 -3.80 18.54
CA TYR A 112 5.01 -4.03 19.98
C TYR A 112 4.25 -2.90 20.68
N ALA A 113 3.71 -1.94 19.93
CA ALA A 113 2.89 -0.88 20.48
C ALA A 113 1.47 -1.37 20.78
N THR A 114 0.75 -0.63 21.61
CA THR A 114 -0.69 -0.84 21.83
C THR A 114 -1.45 -0.73 20.50
N PRO A 115 -2.35 -1.68 20.19
CA PRO A 115 -3.19 -1.61 18.99
C PRO A 115 -4.08 -0.35 18.98
N ASN A 116 -4.16 0.28 17.82
CA ASN A 116 -5.05 1.40 17.49
C ASN A 116 -6.36 0.94 16.83
N GLY A 117 -6.51 -0.35 16.58
CA GLY A 117 -7.65 -0.93 15.90
C GLY A 117 -7.38 -2.38 15.51
N GLU A 118 -8.46 -3.07 15.17
CA GLU A 118 -8.47 -4.48 14.84
C GLU A 118 -9.34 -4.66 13.60
N GLY A 119 -9.04 -5.69 12.82
CA GLY A 119 -9.61 -5.83 11.50
C GLY A 119 -9.54 -7.24 10.94
N THR A 120 -9.79 -7.29 9.63
CA THR A 120 -9.88 -8.52 8.84
C THR A 120 -8.81 -8.46 7.77
N ILE A 121 -8.11 -9.57 7.52
CA ILE A 121 -7.08 -9.60 6.48
C ILE A 121 -7.76 -9.62 5.11
N VAL A 122 -7.37 -8.70 4.24
CA VAL A 122 -7.90 -8.57 2.89
C VAL A 122 -6.77 -8.48 1.87
N GLY A 123 -7.01 -9.00 0.67
CA GLY A 123 -6.25 -8.60 -0.51
C GLY A 123 -6.74 -7.24 -0.99
N TYR A 124 -5.84 -6.38 -1.46
CA TYR A 124 -6.22 -5.09 -2.04
C TYR A 124 -5.51 -4.83 -3.36
N THR A 125 -6.12 -3.98 -4.18
CA THR A 125 -5.50 -3.27 -5.29
C THR A 125 -5.62 -1.76 -5.03
N TYR A 126 -4.51 -1.03 -5.11
CA TYR A 126 -4.43 0.42 -4.92
C TYR A 126 -3.80 1.06 -6.16
N LYS A 127 -4.33 2.20 -6.61
CA LYS A 127 -3.85 2.88 -7.84
C LYS A 127 -3.80 1.94 -9.05
N ASP A 128 -4.94 1.32 -9.40
CA ASP A 128 -5.02 0.43 -10.57
C ASP A 128 -4.51 1.16 -11.82
N PRO A 129 -3.42 0.71 -12.46
CA PRO A 129 -2.80 1.40 -13.58
C PRO A 129 -3.70 1.47 -14.82
N ASN A 130 -4.74 0.64 -14.91
CA ASN A 130 -5.72 0.71 -16.00
C ASN A 130 -6.73 1.84 -15.80
N LYS A 131 -6.88 2.35 -14.57
CA LYS A 131 -7.85 3.38 -14.18
C LYS A 131 -7.18 4.70 -13.79
N CYS A 132 -5.98 4.62 -13.20
CA CYS A 132 -5.15 5.75 -12.80
C CYS A 132 -4.02 5.95 -13.82
N THR A 133 -4.15 6.97 -14.67
CA THR A 133 -3.24 7.25 -15.78
C THR A 133 -1.89 7.88 -15.40
N SER A 134 -1.53 7.93 -14.12
CA SER A 134 -0.25 8.45 -13.64
C SER A 134 0.72 7.31 -13.32
N SER A 135 1.58 6.99 -14.30
CA SER A 135 2.84 6.22 -14.17
C SER A 135 2.81 5.01 -13.21
N ARG A 136 2.77 3.81 -13.79
CA ARG A 136 2.89 2.50 -13.12
C ARG A 136 3.86 2.56 -11.90
N PRO A 137 3.36 2.41 -10.66
CA PRO A 137 4.24 2.24 -9.51
C PRO A 137 5.15 1.04 -9.75
N ASN A 138 6.46 1.22 -9.59
CA ASN A 138 7.42 0.13 -9.66
C ASN A 138 7.15 -0.79 -8.46
N ASN A 139 6.40 -1.87 -8.67
CA ASN A 139 6.17 -2.96 -7.71
C ASN A 139 7.43 -3.80 -7.45
N LEU A 140 8.63 -3.30 -7.77
CA LEU A 140 9.86 -4.03 -7.50
C LEU A 140 10.16 -3.92 -6.00
N PRO A 141 10.41 -5.03 -5.29
CA PRO A 141 10.93 -4.96 -3.95
C PRO A 141 12.23 -4.14 -3.99
N VAL A 142 12.38 -3.19 -3.06
CA VAL A 142 13.59 -2.35 -2.93
C VAL A 142 14.88 -3.21 -2.83
N ASP A 143 14.72 -4.49 -2.51
CA ASP A 143 15.74 -5.53 -2.42
C ASP A 143 16.47 -5.82 -3.74
N ASP A 144 15.83 -5.66 -4.91
CA ASP A 144 16.46 -5.94 -6.21
C ASP A 144 17.53 -4.92 -6.63
N TYR A 145 17.59 -3.75 -5.97
CA TYR A 145 18.58 -2.69 -6.25
C TYR A 145 19.78 -2.70 -5.30
N LEU A 146 19.70 -3.44 -4.19
CA LEU A 146 20.79 -3.62 -3.23
C LEU A 146 22.08 -4.19 -3.87
N PRO A 147 22.03 -5.22 -4.74
CA PRO A 147 23.26 -5.72 -5.37
C PRO A 147 23.91 -4.70 -6.31
N PHE A 148 23.13 -3.85 -6.98
CA PHE A 148 23.66 -2.80 -7.86
C PHE A 148 24.37 -1.68 -7.07
N LEU A 149 23.83 -1.27 -5.92
CA LEU A 149 24.45 -0.27 -5.05
C LEU A 149 25.75 -0.79 -4.40
N VAL A 150 25.81 -2.08 -4.07
CA VAL A 150 27.03 -2.74 -3.55
C VAL A 150 28.12 -2.85 -4.63
N LEU A 151 27.75 -3.08 -5.89
CA LEU A 151 28.72 -3.10 -7.00
C LEU A 151 29.33 -1.72 -7.26
N VAL A 152 28.53 -0.65 -7.25
CA VAL A 152 29.04 0.71 -7.46
C VAL A 152 29.98 1.15 -6.33
N SER A 153 29.68 0.81 -5.07
CA SER A 153 30.58 1.14 -3.95
C SER A 153 31.87 0.31 -3.96
N GLY A 154 31.82 -0.95 -4.41
CA GLY A 154 33.00 -1.80 -4.59
C GLY A 154 33.97 -1.31 -5.68
N VAL A 155 33.45 -0.83 -6.82
CA VAL A 155 34.29 -0.33 -7.93
C VAL A 155 34.99 0.99 -7.57
N ILE A 156 34.34 1.85 -6.77
CA ILE A 156 34.91 3.14 -6.37
C ILE A 156 36.00 2.99 -5.29
N SER A 157 35.94 1.95 -4.45
CA SER A 157 36.89 1.74 -3.34
C SER A 157 38.18 1.00 -3.75
N LEU A 158 38.18 0.22 -4.82
CA LEU A 158 39.36 -0.48 -5.36
C LEU A 158 40.53 0.44 -5.83
N PRO A 159 40.32 1.55 -6.53
CA PRO A 159 41.42 2.42 -6.96
C PRO A 159 41.98 3.32 -5.83
N VAL A 160 41.25 3.52 -4.73
CA VAL A 160 41.71 4.31 -3.59
C VAL A 160 42.70 3.53 -2.71
N ILE A 161 42.48 2.22 -2.54
CA ILE A 161 43.41 1.36 -1.79
C ILE A 161 44.73 1.17 -2.56
N ARG A 162 44.69 1.12 -3.91
CA ARG A 162 45.89 0.97 -4.74
C ARG A 162 46.85 2.16 -4.71
N LYS A 163 46.41 3.37 -4.31
CA LYS A 163 47.30 4.54 -4.24
C LYS A 163 48.10 4.65 -2.93
N ASN A 164 47.70 3.92 -1.88
CA ASN A 164 48.37 3.99 -0.58
C ASN A 164 49.33 2.81 -0.32
N THR A 165 49.48 1.89 -1.28
CA THR A 165 50.46 0.80 -1.20
C THR A 165 51.64 1.05 -2.15
N SER A 166 52.26 2.22 -2.06
CA SER A 166 53.67 2.35 -2.46
C SER A 166 54.49 2.02 -1.21
N LEU A 167 54.89 0.75 -1.15
CA LEU A 167 55.88 0.22 -0.22
C LEU A 167 57.15 1.09 -0.25
N VAL A 168 57.69 1.35 0.94
CA VAL A 168 59.12 1.56 1.18
C VAL A 168 59.89 0.34 0.69
#